data_AF-B1SZL1-F1
#
_entry.id   AF-B1SZL1-F1
#
_cell.length_a   1.000
_cell.length_b   1.000
_cell.length_c   1.000
_cell.angle_alpha   90.00
_cell.angle_beta   90.00
_cell.angle_gamma   90.00
#
_symmetry.space_group_name_H-M   'P 1'
#
loop_
_entity.id
_entity.type
_entity.pdbx_description
1 polymer ?
#
loop_
_entity_poly.entity_id
_entity_poly.type
_entity_poly.pdbx_seq_one_letter_code
_entity_poly.pdbx_strand_id
1 'polypeptide(L)' 'MIAAGANVMTWLALAAEWQRDWARTDTAAALTEVLSQHAAGSGIAYFWEQQLLNTPVAA' A
#
# COMPACT_ATOMS: atom_id res chain seq x y z
N MET A 1 3.93 21.23 17.90
CA MET A 1 3.51 20.69 16.58
C MET A 1 1.99 20.63 16.49
N ILE A 2 1.31 19.72 17.21
CA ILE A 2 -0.16 19.64 17.21
C ILE A 2 -0.79 20.95 17.70
N ALA A 3 -0.36 21.46 18.86
CA ALA A 3 -0.83 22.75 19.38
C ALA A 3 -0.48 23.96 18.49
N ALA A 4 0.42 23.78 17.52
CA ALA A 4 0.78 24.79 16.53
C ALA A 4 0.08 24.55 15.17
N GLY A 5 -0.90 23.65 15.12
CA GLY A 5 -1.72 23.38 13.93
C GLY A 5 -1.21 22.28 12.99
N ALA A 6 -0.11 21.58 13.32
CA ALA A 6 0.39 20.50 12.47
C ALA A 6 -0.53 19.26 12.54
N ASN A 7 -0.88 18.72 11.37
CA ASN A 7 -1.57 17.42 11.26
C ASN A 7 -0.53 16.29 11.32
N VAL A 8 -0.37 15.67 12.48
CA VAL A 8 0.61 14.60 12.69
C VAL A 8 0.02 13.28 12.21
N MET A 9 0.70 12.64 11.26
CA MET A 9 0.31 11.36 10.68
C MET A 9 1.51 10.44 10.50
N THR A 10 1.25 9.14 10.35
CA THR A 10 2.29 8.17 9.97
C THR A 10 2.59 8.29 8.48
N TRP A 11 3.77 7.81 8.06
CA TRP A 11 4.13 7.82 6.64
C TRP A 11 3.11 7.06 5.78
N LEU A 12 2.54 5.97 6.31
CA LEU A 12 1.57 5.15 5.59
C LEU A 12 0.25 5.91 5.36
N ALA A 13 -0.22 6.65 6.36
CA ALA A 13 -1.40 7.51 6.22
C ALA A 13 -1.16 8.61 5.17
N LEU A 14 0.03 9.23 5.17
CA LEU A 14 0.40 10.23 4.16
C LEU A 14 0.45 9.64 2.74
N ALA A 15 1.13 8.50 2.57
CA ALA A 15 1.25 7.84 1.27
C ALA A 15 -0.12 7.37 0.74
N ALA A 16 -1.00 6.89 1.62
CA ALA A 16 -2.37 6.53 1.27
C ALA A 16 -3.21 7.73 0.85
N GLU A 17 -3.02 8.91 1.46
CA GLU A 17 -3.68 10.16 1.00
C GLU A 17 -3.13 10.65 -0.34
N TRP A 18 -1.84 10.46 -0.63
CA TRP A 18 -1.30 10.77 -1.96
C TRP A 18 -1.83 9.84 -3.05
N GLN A 19 -1.89 8.53 -2.77
CA GLN A 19 -2.49 7.59 -3.71
C GLN A 19 -3.97 7.84 -3.84
N ARG A 20 -4.74 7.78 -2.75
CA ARG A 20 -6.20 8.01 -2.59
C ARG A 20 -7.16 7.19 -3.47
N ASP A 21 -6.77 6.95 -4.71
CA ASP A 21 -7.48 6.24 -5.76
C ASP A 21 -6.61 5.09 -6.24
N TRP A 22 -7.05 3.86 -5.99
CA TRP A 22 -6.35 2.64 -6.41
C TRP A 22 -6.63 2.25 -7.86
N ALA A 23 -7.55 2.94 -8.55
CA ALA A 23 -7.68 2.87 -10.00
C ALA A 23 -6.61 3.72 -10.72
N ARG A 24 -5.90 4.61 -10.02
CA ARG A 24 -4.79 5.38 -10.58
C ARG A 24 -3.53 4.51 -10.73
N THR A 25 -3.40 3.89 -11.88
CA THR A 25 -2.35 2.92 -12.19
C THR A 25 -0.94 3.51 -12.25
N ASP A 26 -0.81 4.80 -12.56
CA ASP A 26 0.48 5.48 -12.75
C ASP A 26 1.39 5.36 -11.51
N THR A 27 0.81 5.36 -10.31
CA THR A 27 1.54 5.29 -9.04
C THR A 27 1.19 4.08 -8.18
N ALA A 28 0.08 3.38 -8.47
CA ALA A 28 -0.39 2.27 -7.64
C ALA A 28 0.65 1.15 -7.49
N ALA A 29 1.27 0.71 -8.60
CA ALA A 29 2.26 -0.36 -8.57
C ALA A 29 3.55 0.05 -7.83
N ALA A 30 4.02 1.28 -8.08
CA ALA A 30 5.21 1.81 -7.41
C ALA A 30 4.98 1.98 -5.90
N LEU A 31 3.80 2.44 -5.48
CA LEU A 31 3.48 2.51 -4.06
C LEU A 31 3.43 1.10 -3.43
N THR A 32 2.84 0.11 -4.12
CA THR A 32 2.81 -1.27 -3.64
C THR A 32 4.22 -1.82 -3.38
N GLU A 33 5.22 -1.50 -4.19
CA GLU A 33 6.62 -1.89 -3.94
C GLU A 33 7.14 -1.34 -2.60
N VAL A 34 6.85 -0.08 -2.29
CA VAL A 34 7.20 0.54 -1.00
C VAL A 34 6.47 -0.15 0.15
N LEU A 35 5.17 -0.44 -0.01
CA LEU A 35 4.38 -1.15 1.01
C LEU A 35 4.92 -2.55 1.28
N SER A 36 5.31 -3.28 0.23
CA SER A 36 5.90 -4.61 0.32
C SER A 36 7.17 -4.64 1.19
N GLN A 37 7.97 -3.57 1.16
CA GLN A 37 9.23 -3.50 1.90
C GLN A 37 9.07 -2.89 3.30
N HIS A 38 8.11 -1.99 3.50
CA HIS A 38 8.08 -1.12 4.68
C HIS A 38 6.76 -1.13 5.47
N ALA A 39 5.70 -1.78 4.97
CA ALA A 39 4.38 -1.78 5.61
C ALA A 39 4.02 -3.12 6.28
N ALA A 40 5.02 -3.94 6.65
CA ALA A 40 4.88 -5.18 7.42
C ALA A 40 3.63 -6.01 7.09
N GLY A 41 2.56 -5.91 7.90
CA GLY A 41 1.30 -6.62 7.70
C GLY A 41 0.66 -6.40 6.33
N SER A 42 0.68 -5.17 5.80
CA SER A 42 0.15 -4.87 4.45
C SER A 42 1.00 -5.53 3.35
N GLY A 43 2.33 -5.55 3.51
CA GLY A 43 3.22 -6.25 2.58
C GLY A 43 2.99 -7.76 2.59
N ILE A 44 2.84 -8.35 3.79
CA ILE A 44 2.51 -9.78 3.95
C ILE A 44 1.17 -10.11 3.28
N ALA A 45 0.13 -9.30 3.55
CA ALA A 45 -1.20 -9.51 2.97
C ALA A 45 -1.15 -9.45 1.43
N TYR A 46 -0.44 -8.47 0.86
CA TYR A 46 -0.26 -8.37 -0.58
C TYR A 46 0.41 -9.63 -1.16
N PHE A 47 1.52 -10.09 -0.58
CA PHE A 47 2.20 -11.29 -1.08
C PHE A 47 1.39 -12.57 -0.91
N TRP A 48 0.58 -12.67 0.14
CA TRP A 48 -0.35 -13.79 0.30
C TRP A 48 -1.44 -13.77 -0.77
N GLU A 49 -2.04 -12.61 -1.05
CA GLU A 49 -3.07 -12.47 -2.09
C GLU A 49 -2.50 -12.77 -3.49
N GLN A 50 -1.27 -12.32 -3.78
CA GLN A 50 -0.61 -12.66 -5.03
C GLN A 50 -0.40 -14.18 -5.20
N GLN A 51 -0.15 -14.93 -4.13
CA GLN A 51 -0.07 -16.40 -4.22
C GLN A 51 -1.42 -17.02 -4.59
N LEU A 52 -2.52 -16.54 -4.00
CA LEU A 52 -3.85 -17.02 -4.34
C LEU A 52 -4.21 -16.72 -5.79
N LEU A 53 -4.01 -15.48 -6.24
CA LEU A 53 -4.35 -15.05 -7.60
C LEU A 53 -3.50 -15.76 -8.67
N ASN A 54 -2.26 -16.14 -8.36
CA ASN A 54 -1.38 -16.86 -9.28
C ASN A 54 -1.48 -18.39 -9.13
N THR A 55 -2.50 -18.91 -8.43
CA THR A 55 -2.70 -20.37 -8.30
C THR A 55 -3.05 -20.96 -9.68
N PRO A 56 -2.29 -21.95 -10.20
CA PRO A 56 -2.61 -22.60 -11.46
C PRO A 56 -3.98 -23.27 -11.41
N VAL A 57 -4.81 -23.05 -12.43
CA VAL A 57 -6.10 -23.74 -12.59
C VAL A 57 -5.91 -24.94 -13.51
N ALA A 58 -6.53 -26.07 -13.18
CA ALA A 58 -6.57 -27.23 -14.07
C ALA A 58 -7.27 -26.85 -15.39
N ALA A 59 -6.69 -27.30 -16.51
CA ALA A 59 -7.22 -27.07 -17.85
C ALA A 59 -8.51 -27.86 -18.11
#